data_AF-A0A1H6SPJ9-F1
#
_entry.id   AF-A0A1H6SPJ9-F1
#
_cell.length_a   1.000
_cell.length_b   1.000
_cell.length_c   1.000
_cell.angle_alpha   90.00
_cell.angle_beta   90.00
_cell.angle_gamma   90.00
#
_symmetry.space_group_name_H-M   'P 1'
#
loop_
_entity.id
_entity.type
_entity.pdbx_description
1 polymer ?
#
loop_
_entity_poly.entity_id
_entity_poly.type
_entity_poly.pdbx_seq_one_letter_code
_entity_poly.pdbx_strand_id
1 'polypeptide(L)'
;MTTWVETPRGGRDRGPTGLVRAWGEVLRRPRRFFANGVAPGDQAPGLSFAIVVALIYVGGLLAVQPERLLGEGRIPIMADSLGLTAVFVLLLLAVVVAPAALHLVSAIQTVILMLLVDDRAGVSETVQIIGYATAPCVFAWVPIPGVAALCGLYATGLLIVGLAVVHRTTSLRAAVAGMLPAILVFGVGFGAIRAGQAVAAGVVG
;
A
#
# COMPACT_ATOMS: atom_id res chain seq x y z
N MET A 1 -20.11 -3.50 -28.10
CA MET A 1 -20.22 -2.13 -27.57
C MET A 1 -18.99 -1.88 -26.70
N THR A 2 -18.00 -1.14 -27.18
CA THR A 2 -16.82 -0.81 -26.37
C THR A 2 -17.17 0.43 -25.56
N THR A 3 -17.44 0.26 -24.28
CA THR A 3 -17.70 1.37 -23.37
C THR A 3 -16.40 2.15 -23.23
N TRP A 4 -16.32 3.29 -23.91
CA TRP A 4 -15.23 4.24 -23.75
C TRP A 4 -15.29 4.79 -22.31
N VAL A 5 -14.31 4.42 -21.49
CA VAL A 5 -14.17 4.98 -20.15
C VAL A 5 -13.66 6.40 -20.32
N GLU A 6 -14.54 7.39 -20.13
CA GLU A 6 -14.18 8.81 -20.04
C GLU A 6 -12.99 9.00 -19.08
N THR A 7 -12.25 10.10 -19.24
CA THR A 7 -11.11 10.42 -18.37
C THR A 7 -11.56 11.28 -17.19
N PRO A 8 -11.80 10.70 -15.99
CA PRO A 8 -12.00 11.45 -14.77
C PRO A 8 -10.97 12.56 -14.57
N ARG A 9 -11.45 13.72 -14.14
CA ARG A 9 -10.63 14.87 -13.78
C ARG A 9 -10.13 14.69 -12.33
N GLY A 10 -8.81 14.54 -12.17
CA GLY A 10 -8.15 14.34 -10.87
C GLY A 10 -7.79 12.87 -10.60
N GLY A 11 -6.60 12.62 -10.05
CA GLY A 11 -6.07 11.30 -9.63
C GLY A 11 -5.86 10.21 -10.70
N ARG A 12 -6.56 10.26 -11.84
CA ARG A 12 -6.64 9.18 -12.84
C ARG A 12 -5.66 9.27 -14.01
N ASP A 13 -4.87 10.33 -14.09
CA ASP A 13 -3.86 10.41 -15.15
C ASP A 13 -2.94 9.19 -15.04
N ARG A 14 -2.63 8.54 -16.16
CA ARG A 14 -1.69 7.41 -16.18
C ARG A 14 -0.26 7.91 -16.28
N GLY A 15 0.68 7.03 -15.92
CA GLY A 15 2.11 7.33 -16.00
C GLY A 15 2.63 8.17 -14.83
N PRO A 16 3.89 8.62 -14.90
CA PRO A 16 4.60 9.21 -13.76
C PRO A 16 3.92 10.44 -13.15
N THR A 17 3.47 11.38 -13.98
CA THR A 17 2.79 12.59 -13.53
C THR A 17 1.49 12.26 -12.78
N GLY A 18 0.76 11.25 -13.26
CA GLY A 18 -0.45 10.77 -12.64
C GLY A 18 -0.21 10.14 -11.28
N LEU A 19 0.83 9.31 -11.14
CA LEU A 19 1.24 8.73 -9.87
C LEU A 19 1.58 9.81 -8.83
N VAL A 20 2.36 10.82 -9.22
CA VAL A 20 2.74 11.92 -8.30
C VAL A 20 1.52 12.74 -7.88
N ARG A 21 0.61 13.03 -8.82
CA ARG A 21 -0.65 13.73 -8.52
C ARG A 21 -1.53 12.91 -7.57
N ALA A 22 -1.72 11.62 -7.87
CA ALA A 22 -2.48 10.70 -7.03
C ALA A 22 -1.89 10.61 -5.62
N TRP A 23 -0.57 10.48 -5.51
CA TRP A 23 0.14 10.45 -4.23
C TRP A 23 -0.09 11.74 -3.44
N GLY A 24 0.04 12.90 -4.08
CA GLY A 24 -0.20 14.19 -3.44
C GLY A 24 -1.65 14.42 -3.02
N GLU A 25 -2.62 13.92 -3.80
CA GLU A 25 -4.04 14.10 -3.54
C GLU A 25 -4.58 13.12 -2.49
N VAL A 26 -4.18 11.85 -2.53
CA VAL A 26 -4.61 10.85 -1.52
C VAL A 26 -4.15 11.24 -0.12
N LEU A 27 -2.95 11.82 0.01
CA LEU A 27 -2.45 12.32 1.30
C LEU A 27 -3.28 13.54 1.75
N ARG A 28 -3.41 14.57 0.91
CA ARG A 28 -3.98 15.86 1.36
C ARG A 28 -5.50 15.91 1.38
N ARG A 29 -6.17 15.17 0.50
CA ARG A 29 -7.63 15.22 0.27
C ARG A 29 -8.22 13.82 0.06
N PRO A 30 -8.02 12.88 1.00
CA PRO A 30 -8.32 11.46 0.79
C PRO A 30 -9.77 11.18 0.41
N ARG A 31 -10.76 11.83 1.07
CA ARG A 31 -12.18 11.62 0.75
C ARG A 31 -12.51 12.00 -0.69
N ARG A 32 -12.00 13.16 -1.14
CA ARG A 32 -12.17 13.63 -2.52
C ARG A 32 -11.45 12.70 -3.49
N PHE A 33 -10.23 12.27 -3.14
CA PHE A 33 -9.46 11.35 -3.97
C PHE A 33 -10.21 10.04 -4.18
N PHE A 34 -10.63 9.36 -3.10
CA PHE A 34 -11.31 8.06 -3.21
C PHE A 34 -12.68 8.16 -3.89
N ALA A 35 -13.38 9.29 -3.77
CA ALA A 35 -14.66 9.49 -4.45
C ALA A 35 -14.52 9.65 -5.98
N ASN A 36 -13.37 10.12 -6.48
CA ASN A 36 -13.19 10.47 -7.91
C ASN A 36 -12.11 9.65 -8.62
N GLY A 37 -11.15 9.11 -7.88
CA GLY A 37 -9.94 8.45 -8.39
C GLY A 37 -10.01 6.93 -8.39
N VAL A 38 -11.08 6.33 -7.84
CA VAL A 38 -11.33 4.89 -7.88
C VAL A 38 -12.43 4.60 -8.89
N ALA A 39 -12.15 3.71 -9.85
CA ALA A 39 -13.07 3.37 -10.93
C ALA A 39 -13.36 1.86 -10.98
N PRO A 40 -14.61 1.44 -11.19
CA PRO A 40 -14.95 0.03 -11.40
C PRO A 40 -14.24 -0.54 -12.63
N GLY A 41 -13.76 -1.77 -12.53
CA GLY A 41 -13.14 -2.50 -13.63
C GLY A 41 -11.69 -2.11 -13.98
N ASP A 42 -11.07 -1.13 -13.30
CA ASP A 42 -9.68 -0.72 -13.59
C ASP A 42 -8.77 -0.87 -12.36
N GLN A 43 -8.02 -1.98 -12.29
CA GLN A 43 -7.09 -2.26 -11.18
C GLN A 43 -5.67 -1.71 -11.42
N ALA A 44 -5.32 -1.43 -12.67
CA ALA A 44 -3.95 -1.15 -13.06
C ALA A 44 -3.35 0.09 -12.37
N PRO A 45 -4.08 1.21 -12.18
CA PRO A 45 -3.56 2.38 -11.47
C PRO A 45 -3.20 2.08 -10.01
N GLY A 46 -4.09 1.42 -9.27
CA GLY A 46 -3.86 1.04 -7.87
C GLY A 46 -2.70 0.07 -7.70
N LEU A 47 -2.61 -0.93 -8.59
CA LEU A 47 -1.51 -1.88 -8.62
C LEU A 47 -0.17 -1.19 -8.90
N SER A 48 -0.11 -0.37 -9.95
CA SER A 48 1.12 0.34 -10.33
C SER A 48 1.57 1.28 -9.21
N PHE A 49 0.63 1.96 -8.56
CA PHE A 49 0.90 2.81 -7.40
C PHE A 49 1.51 2.01 -6.25
N ALA A 50 0.89 0.89 -5.86
CA ALA A 50 1.38 0.04 -4.79
C ALA A 50 2.78 -0.52 -5.07
N ILE A 51 3.05 -0.94 -6.32
CA ILE A 51 4.37 -1.43 -6.74
C ILE A 51 5.43 -0.33 -6.58
N VAL A 52 5.14 0.89 -7.03
CA VAL A 52 6.07 2.03 -6.91
C VAL A 52 6.36 2.34 -5.45
N VAL A 53 5.35 2.36 -4.59
CA VAL A 53 5.54 2.56 -3.15
C VAL A 53 6.39 1.45 -2.54
N ALA A 54 6.12 0.18 -2.88
CA ALA A 54 6.87 -0.96 -2.39
C ALA A 54 8.33 -0.93 -2.85
N LEU A 55 8.59 -0.55 -4.11
CA LEU A 55 9.94 -0.37 -4.65
C LEU A 55 10.71 0.74 -3.94
N ILE A 56 10.07 1.87 -3.65
CA ILE A 56 10.71 2.96 -2.87
C ILE A 56 11.04 2.48 -1.47
N TYR A 57 10.11 1.79 -0.81
CA TYR A 57 10.32 1.25 0.54
C TYR A 57 11.46 0.22 0.58
N VAL A 58 11.41 -0.82 -0.25
CA VAL A 58 12.43 -1.87 -0.26
C VAL A 58 13.77 -1.36 -0.79
N GLY A 59 13.76 -0.49 -1.80
CA GLY A 59 14.96 0.17 -2.30
C GLY A 59 15.64 1.03 -1.24
N GLY A 60 14.87 1.81 -0.47
CA GLY A 60 15.38 2.59 0.65
C GLY A 60 15.97 1.71 1.76
N LEU A 61 15.31 0.59 2.09
CA LEU A 61 15.86 -0.39 3.04
C LEU A 61 17.17 -0.99 2.53
N LEU A 62 17.24 -1.42 1.28
CA LEU A 62 18.47 -1.98 0.69
C LEU A 62 19.61 -0.95 0.63
N ALA A 63 19.28 0.33 0.46
CA ALA A 63 20.28 1.40 0.38
C ALA A 63 20.84 1.81 1.75
N VAL A 64 20.02 1.81 2.80
CA VAL A 64 20.39 2.40 4.11
C VAL A 64 20.56 1.34 5.19
N GLN A 65 19.83 0.23 5.12
CA GLN A 65 19.76 -0.82 6.13
C GLN A 65 19.64 -2.22 5.49
N PRO A 66 20.55 -2.60 4.57
CA PRO A 66 20.45 -3.84 3.79
C PRO A 66 20.36 -5.09 4.68
N GLU A 67 20.96 -5.06 5.87
CA GLU A 67 20.92 -6.14 6.85
C GLU A 67 19.49 -6.50 7.32
N ARG A 68 18.53 -5.57 7.22
CA ARG A 68 17.12 -5.87 7.56
C ARG A 68 16.46 -6.85 6.58
N LEU A 69 16.96 -6.93 5.35
CA LEU A 69 16.43 -7.78 4.29
C LEU A 69 17.38 -8.92 3.91
N LEU A 70 18.68 -8.62 3.82
CA LEU A 70 19.73 -9.53 3.37
C LEU A 70 20.55 -10.13 4.52
N GLY A 71 20.41 -9.61 5.74
CA GLY A 71 21.10 -10.13 6.93
C GLY A 71 20.49 -11.44 7.44
N GLU A 72 21.22 -12.11 8.34
CA GLU A 72 20.77 -13.31 9.08
C GLU A 72 20.43 -14.53 8.19
N GLY A 73 20.93 -14.59 6.95
CA GLY A 73 20.66 -15.72 6.04
C GLY A 73 19.22 -15.76 5.51
N ARG A 74 18.48 -14.65 5.61
CA ARG A 74 17.09 -14.55 5.09
C ARG A 74 17.04 -14.68 3.57
N ILE A 75 17.93 -13.96 2.89
CA ILE A 75 18.08 -13.98 1.43
C ILE A 75 19.55 -14.28 1.14
N PRO A 76 19.88 -15.39 0.47
CA PRO A 76 21.25 -15.71 0.09
C PRO A 76 21.83 -14.63 -0.83
N ILE A 77 23.08 -14.24 -0.58
CA ILE A 77 23.80 -13.32 -1.46
C ILE A 77 24.17 -14.05 -2.75
N MET A 78 23.72 -13.51 -3.88
CA MET A 78 23.94 -14.08 -5.19
C MET A 78 25.32 -13.66 -5.72
N ALA A 79 26.14 -14.66 -6.07
CA ALA A 79 27.46 -14.46 -6.68
C ALA A 79 28.34 -13.44 -5.89
N ASP A 80 28.27 -13.51 -4.56
CA ASP A 80 28.99 -12.61 -3.64
C ASP A 80 28.76 -11.10 -3.91
N SER A 81 27.64 -10.74 -4.56
CA SER A 81 27.32 -9.38 -4.96
C SER A 81 26.02 -8.89 -4.32
N LEU A 82 26.16 -7.93 -3.40
CA LEU A 82 25.03 -7.23 -2.79
C LEU A 82 24.21 -6.46 -3.83
N GLY A 83 24.88 -5.82 -4.79
CA GLY A 83 24.21 -5.06 -5.85
C GLY A 83 23.34 -5.94 -6.75
N LEU A 84 23.89 -7.09 -7.19
CA LEU A 84 23.14 -8.05 -8.00
C LEU A 84 21.92 -8.60 -7.22
N THR A 85 22.14 -8.96 -5.96
CA THR A 85 21.08 -9.46 -5.07
C THR A 85 19.98 -8.41 -4.88
N ALA A 86 20.34 -7.15 -4.66
CA ALA A 86 19.40 -6.04 -4.50
C ALA A 86 18.54 -5.84 -5.76
N VAL A 87 19.16 -5.82 -6.95
CA VAL A 87 18.44 -5.71 -8.23
C VAL A 87 17.47 -6.88 -8.41
N PHE A 88 17.92 -8.10 -8.14
CA PHE A 88 17.07 -9.28 -8.21
C PHE A 88 15.87 -9.19 -7.26
N VAL A 89 16.10 -8.79 -6.00
CA VAL A 89 15.03 -8.61 -5.00
C VAL A 89 14.01 -7.56 -5.46
N LEU A 90 14.46 -6.43 -6.03
CA LEU A 90 13.56 -5.39 -6.53
C LEU A 90 12.75 -5.85 -7.74
N LEU A 91 13.35 -6.62 -8.66
CA LEU A 91 12.62 -7.20 -9.79
C LEU A 91 11.58 -8.22 -9.34
N LEU A 92 11.96 -9.13 -8.44
CA LEU A 92 11.05 -10.11 -7.85
C LEU A 92 9.90 -9.41 -7.10
N LEU A 93 10.20 -8.34 -6.38
CA LEU A 93 9.21 -7.53 -5.68
C LEU A 93 8.21 -6.91 -6.67
N ALA A 94 8.70 -6.25 -7.72
CA ALA A 94 7.86 -5.55 -8.67
C ALA A 94 6.95 -6.48 -9.47
N VAL A 95 7.48 -7.62 -9.91
CA VAL A 95 6.78 -8.53 -10.84
C VAL A 95 5.92 -9.55 -10.12
N VAL A 96 6.34 -10.01 -8.92
CA VAL A 96 5.70 -11.14 -8.24
C VAL A 96 5.15 -10.73 -6.89
N VAL A 97 6.00 -10.29 -5.96
CA VAL A 97 5.60 -10.19 -4.56
C VAL A 97 4.57 -9.09 -4.33
N ALA A 98 4.79 -7.88 -4.85
CA ALA A 98 3.85 -6.77 -4.65
C ALA A 98 2.49 -7.02 -5.33
N PRO A 99 2.42 -7.48 -6.60
CA PRO A 99 1.15 -7.87 -7.21
C PRO A 99 0.43 -9.00 -6.46
N ALA A 100 1.13 -10.08 -6.12
CA ALA A 100 0.54 -11.23 -5.45
C ALA A 100 0.01 -10.86 -4.06
N ALA A 101 0.79 -10.11 -3.28
CA ALA A 101 0.37 -9.63 -1.97
C ALA A 101 -0.84 -8.70 -2.07
N LEU A 102 -0.85 -7.75 -3.01
CA LEU A 102 -1.97 -6.83 -3.19
C LEU A 102 -3.25 -7.59 -3.55
N HIS A 103 -3.19 -8.53 -4.49
CA HIS A 103 -4.36 -9.31 -4.88
C HIS A 103 -4.84 -10.23 -3.76
N LEU A 104 -3.94 -10.91 -3.04
CA LEU A 104 -4.29 -11.75 -1.90
C LEU A 104 -5.00 -10.94 -0.80
N VAL A 105 -4.42 -9.81 -0.40
CA VAL A 105 -5.02 -8.95 0.64
C VAL A 105 -6.34 -8.36 0.15
N SER A 106 -6.45 -8.00 -1.13
CA SER A 106 -7.71 -7.51 -1.70
C SER A 106 -8.79 -8.58 -1.72
N ALA A 107 -8.43 -9.84 -1.97
CA ALA A 107 -9.36 -10.96 -1.89
C ALA A 107 -9.85 -11.16 -0.44
N ILE A 108 -8.95 -11.13 0.55
CA ILE A 108 -9.30 -11.18 1.98
C ILE A 108 -10.23 -10.01 2.34
N GLN A 109 -9.86 -8.78 1.97
CA GLN A 109 -10.67 -7.59 2.22
C GLN A 109 -12.06 -7.71 1.60
N THR A 110 -12.15 -8.24 0.37
CA THR A 110 -13.41 -8.46 -0.32
C THR A 110 -14.30 -9.45 0.42
N VAL A 111 -13.76 -10.56 0.91
CA VAL A 111 -14.51 -11.54 1.71
C VAL A 111 -15.02 -10.91 3.00
N ILE A 112 -14.19 -10.14 3.69
CA ILE A 112 -14.61 -9.43 4.91
C ILE A 112 -15.74 -8.43 4.59
N LEU A 113 -15.62 -7.69 3.48
CA LEU A 113 -16.67 -6.76 3.05
C LEU A 113 -17.97 -7.48 2.67
N MET A 114 -17.90 -8.67 2.05
CA MET A 114 -19.10 -9.48 1.76
C MET A 114 -19.87 -9.85 3.02
N LEU A 115 -19.18 -10.03 4.15
CA LEU A 115 -19.81 -10.40 5.43
C LEU A 115 -20.38 -9.21 6.19
N LEU A 116 -19.90 -7.99 5.92
CA LEU A 116 -20.22 -6.81 6.72
C LEU A 116 -21.03 -5.76 5.94
N VAL A 117 -20.90 -5.70 4.61
CA VAL A 117 -21.42 -4.64 3.76
C VAL A 117 -22.22 -5.22 2.60
N ASP A 118 -23.55 -5.12 2.69
CA ASP A 118 -24.48 -5.70 1.71
C ASP A 118 -24.32 -5.11 0.30
N ASP A 119 -24.26 -3.79 0.18
CA ASP A 119 -24.17 -3.06 -1.10
C ASP A 119 -22.77 -2.44 -1.32
N ARG A 120 -21.74 -3.30 -1.24
CA ARG A 120 -20.34 -2.91 -1.45
C ARG A 120 -20.00 -2.77 -2.94
N ALA A 121 -19.06 -1.87 -3.25
CA ALA A 121 -18.38 -1.80 -4.55
C ALA A 121 -17.54 -3.06 -4.88
N GLY A 122 -17.01 -3.13 -6.10
CA GLY A 122 -16.34 -4.30 -6.63
C GLY A 122 -14.92 -4.60 -6.11
N VAL A 123 -14.37 -5.71 -6.58
CA VAL A 123 -12.99 -6.16 -6.28
C VAL A 123 -11.96 -5.17 -6.83
N SER A 124 -12.20 -4.64 -8.02
CA SER A 124 -11.31 -3.67 -8.67
C SER A 124 -11.09 -2.41 -7.85
N GLU A 125 -12.15 -1.94 -7.22
CA GLU A 125 -12.16 -0.79 -6.35
C GLU A 125 -11.41 -1.10 -5.06
N THR A 126 -11.61 -2.30 -4.49
CA THR A 126 -10.91 -2.77 -3.29
C THR A 126 -9.39 -2.80 -3.50
N VAL A 127 -8.93 -3.32 -4.65
CA VAL A 127 -7.51 -3.33 -5.03
C VAL A 127 -6.94 -1.91 -5.08
N GLN A 128 -7.68 -0.97 -5.69
CA GLN A 128 -7.25 0.43 -5.77
C GLN A 128 -7.18 1.10 -4.40
N ILE A 129 -8.18 0.89 -3.54
CA ILE A 129 -8.20 1.44 -2.19
C ILE A 129 -6.96 1.02 -1.42
N ILE A 130 -6.65 -0.28 -1.40
CA ILE A 130 -5.49 -0.80 -0.68
C ILE A 130 -4.20 -0.25 -1.30
N GLY A 131 -4.11 -0.25 -2.63
CA GLY A 131 -2.94 0.27 -3.33
C GLY A 131 -2.66 1.73 -3.00
N TYR A 132 -3.66 2.61 -3.09
CA TYR A 132 -3.49 4.03 -2.78
C TYR A 132 -3.29 4.30 -1.29
N ALA A 133 -3.86 3.48 -0.40
CA ALA A 133 -3.66 3.63 1.04
C ALA A 133 -2.19 3.40 1.45
N THR A 134 -1.38 2.72 0.62
CA THR A 134 0.07 2.61 0.85
C THR A 134 0.84 3.93 0.74
N ALA A 135 0.23 5.02 0.25
CA ALA A 135 0.93 6.28 -0.05
C ALA A 135 1.88 6.82 1.04
N PRO A 136 1.56 6.77 2.35
CA PRO A 136 2.47 7.23 3.39
C PRO A 136 3.73 6.35 3.52
N CYS A 137 3.63 5.08 3.14
CA CYS A 137 4.68 4.08 3.32
C CYS A 137 5.92 4.28 2.44
N VAL A 138 5.89 5.24 1.50
CA VAL A 138 7.10 5.68 0.77
C VAL A 138 8.21 6.17 1.70
N PHE A 139 7.89 6.53 2.94
CA PHE A 139 8.85 6.99 3.96
C PHE A 139 9.18 5.92 5.01
N ALA A 140 8.54 4.75 4.98
CA ALA A 140 8.67 3.75 6.04
C ALA A 140 10.07 3.09 6.11
N TRP A 141 10.93 3.33 5.11
CA TRP A 141 12.32 2.86 5.09
C TRP A 141 13.27 3.76 5.88
N VAL A 142 12.85 4.99 6.23
CA VAL A 142 13.65 5.92 7.02
C VAL A 142 14.02 5.27 8.35
N PRO A 143 15.30 5.30 8.77
CA PRO A 143 15.81 4.54 9.91
C PRO A 143 15.34 5.06 11.28
N ILE A 144 14.21 5.76 11.34
CA ILE A 144 13.61 6.33 12.54
C ILE A 144 12.30 5.56 12.82
N PRO A 145 12.20 4.77 13.90
CA PRO A 145 11.01 3.95 14.18
C PRO A 145 9.70 4.75 14.19
N GLY A 146 9.73 5.98 14.72
CA GLY A 146 8.57 6.87 14.71
C GLY A 146 8.01 7.13 13.30
N VAL A 147 8.86 7.19 12.28
CA VAL A 147 8.42 7.45 10.89
C VAL A 147 7.60 6.28 10.37
N ALA A 148 8.11 5.05 10.44
CA ALA A 148 7.39 3.87 9.97
C ALA A 148 6.09 3.63 10.75
N ALA A 149 6.09 3.88 12.07
CA ALA A 149 4.88 3.80 12.89
C ALA A 149 3.81 4.81 12.44
N LEU A 150 4.19 6.08 12.22
CA LEU A 150 3.28 7.12 11.72
C LEU A 150 2.77 6.81 10.31
N CYS A 151 3.64 6.31 9.42
CA CYS A 151 3.25 5.85 8.09
C CYS A 151 2.16 4.77 8.18
N GLY A 152 2.33 3.78 9.06
CA GLY A 152 1.35 2.70 9.24
C GLY A 152 0.01 3.17 9.80
N LEU A 153 0.02 4.06 10.80
CA LEU A 153 -1.20 4.66 11.34
C LEU A 153 -1.94 5.47 10.29
N TYR A 154 -1.21 6.30 9.52
CA TYR A 154 -1.81 7.12 8.48
C TYR A 154 -2.34 6.26 7.33
N ALA A 155 -1.58 5.27 6.87
CA ALA A 155 -2.02 4.34 5.83
C ALA A 155 -3.27 3.57 6.25
N THR A 156 -3.36 3.16 7.51
CA THR A 156 -4.57 2.56 8.10
C THR A 156 -5.75 3.52 8.03
N GLY A 157 -5.56 4.79 8.41
CA GLY A 157 -6.58 5.83 8.27
C GLY A 157 -7.06 6.02 6.82
N LEU A 158 -6.13 6.02 5.85
CA LEU A 158 -6.45 6.11 4.43
C LEU A 158 -7.25 4.90 3.93
N LEU A 159 -6.88 3.69 4.36
CA LEU A 159 -7.64 2.48 4.05
C LEU A 159 -9.09 2.59 4.57
N ILE A 160 -9.26 3.00 5.83
CA ILE A 160 -10.60 3.16 6.43
C ILE A 160 -11.42 4.22 5.67
N VAL A 161 -10.81 5.35 5.32
CA VAL A 161 -11.49 6.40 4.55
C VAL A 161 -11.87 5.90 3.15
N GLY A 162 -10.96 5.22 2.45
CA GLY A 162 -11.22 4.68 1.13
C GLY A 162 -12.33 3.62 1.15
N LEU A 163 -12.30 2.72 2.12
CA LEU A 163 -13.35 1.72 2.31
C LEU A 163 -14.72 2.36 2.57
N ALA A 164 -14.79 3.33 3.49
CA ALA A 164 -16.02 4.03 3.82
C ALA A 164 -16.62 4.79 2.62
N VAL A 165 -15.76 5.50 1.87
CA VAL A 165 -16.20 6.31 0.72
C VAL A 165 -16.65 5.43 -0.44
N VAL A 166 -15.83 4.46 -0.83
CA VAL A 166 -16.04 3.70 -2.07
C VAL A 166 -17.08 2.60 -1.90
N HIS A 167 -17.08 1.89 -0.75
CA HIS A 167 -18.12 0.90 -0.45
C HIS A 167 -19.34 1.52 0.24
N ARG A 168 -19.45 2.86 0.27
CA ARG A 168 -20.59 3.62 0.80
C ARG A 168 -21.06 3.12 2.17
N THR A 169 -20.10 2.94 3.07
CA THR A 169 -20.34 2.37 4.40
C THR A 169 -19.93 3.33 5.51
N THR A 170 -20.31 3.01 6.76
CA THR A 170 -19.94 3.82 7.91
C THR A 170 -18.45 3.67 8.23
N SER A 171 -17.84 4.71 8.79
CA SER A 171 -16.42 4.65 9.18
C SER A 171 -16.13 3.57 10.22
N LEU A 172 -17.07 3.30 11.13
CA LEU A 172 -16.93 2.22 12.11
C LEU A 172 -16.87 0.85 11.41
N ARG A 173 -17.80 0.59 10.49
CA ARG A 173 -17.82 -0.69 9.76
C ARG A 173 -16.60 -0.83 8.86
N ALA A 174 -16.17 0.25 8.20
CA ALA A 174 -14.93 0.29 7.43
C ALA A 174 -13.70 0.02 8.31
N ALA A 175 -13.66 0.55 9.54
CA ALA A 175 -12.57 0.29 10.48
C ALA A 175 -12.49 -1.18 10.89
N VAL A 176 -13.63 -1.78 11.22
CA VAL A 176 -13.71 -3.22 11.53
C VAL A 176 -13.29 -4.06 10.33
N ALA A 177 -13.81 -3.75 9.14
CA ALA A 177 -13.52 -4.50 7.92
C ALA A 177 -12.06 -4.36 7.46
N GLY A 178 -11.43 -3.20 7.70
CA GLY A 178 -10.08 -2.87 7.25
C GLY A 178 -8.97 -3.30 8.21
N MET A 179 -9.29 -3.74 9.42
CA MET A 179 -8.28 -3.97 10.47
C MET A 179 -7.29 -5.08 10.09
N LEU A 180 -7.77 -6.25 9.65
CA LEU A 180 -6.90 -7.35 9.27
C LEU A 180 -6.01 -6.98 8.06
N PRO A 181 -6.55 -6.42 6.95
CA PRO A 181 -5.72 -5.92 5.85
C PRO A 181 -4.71 -4.84 6.25
N ALA A 182 -5.08 -3.91 7.15
CA ALA A 182 -4.15 -2.90 7.66
C ALA A 182 -2.97 -3.53 8.41
N ILE A 183 -3.24 -4.53 9.26
CA ILE A 183 -2.21 -5.27 10.00
C ILE A 183 -1.27 -5.98 9.02
N LEU A 184 -1.81 -6.69 8.03
CA LEU A 184 -1.01 -7.45 7.07
C LEU A 184 -0.13 -6.54 6.20
N VAL A 185 -0.71 -5.47 5.65
CA VAL A 185 0.01 -4.60 4.70
C VAL A 185 0.89 -3.60 5.44
N PHE A 186 0.32 -2.79 6.31
CA PHE A 186 1.03 -1.66 6.93
C PHE A 186 1.80 -2.10 8.18
N GLY A 187 1.19 -2.97 8.99
CA GLY A 187 1.79 -3.49 10.21
C GLY A 187 2.98 -4.41 9.93
N VAL A 188 2.78 -5.44 9.11
CA VAL A 188 3.78 -6.45 8.77
C VAL A 188 4.57 -6.06 7.53
N GLY A 189 3.90 -5.87 6.39
CA GLY A 189 4.58 -5.59 5.11
C GLY A 189 5.49 -4.36 5.12
N PHE A 190 4.98 -3.23 5.63
CA PHE A 190 5.75 -1.98 5.79
C PHE A 190 6.35 -1.81 7.21
N GLY A 191 6.24 -2.84 8.06
CA GLY A 191 6.95 -2.90 9.33
C GLY A 191 6.47 -1.96 10.44
N ALA A 192 5.28 -1.37 10.33
CA ALA A 192 4.78 -0.41 11.32
C ALA A 192 4.59 -1.00 12.73
N ILE A 193 4.28 -2.31 12.86
CA ILE A 193 4.14 -2.96 14.18
C ILE A 193 5.49 -3.02 14.89
N ARG A 194 6.53 -3.52 14.21
CA ARG A 194 7.90 -3.57 14.75
C ARG A 194 8.39 -2.17 15.11
N ALA A 195 8.09 -1.19 14.26
CA ALA A 195 8.43 0.20 14.51
C ALA A 195 7.71 0.77 15.75
N GLY A 196 6.41 0.50 15.89
CA GLY A 196 5.63 0.90 17.08
C GLY A 196 6.14 0.26 18.37
N GLN A 197 6.56 -1.01 18.33
CA GLN A 197 7.19 -1.68 19.47
C GLN A 197 8.51 -1.01 19.88
N ALA A 198 9.35 -0.64 18.91
CA ALA A 198 10.60 0.09 19.18
C ALA A 198 10.33 1.47 19.81
N VAL A 199 9.32 2.21 19.32
CA VAL A 199 8.90 3.50 19.92
C VAL A 199 8.42 3.30 21.36
N ALA A 200 7.56 2.30 21.60
CA ALA A 200 7.03 2.01 22.93
C ALA A 200 8.14 1.59 23.93
N ALA A 201 9.18 0.92 23.44
CA ALA A 201 10.36 0.56 24.22
C ALA A 201 11.34 1.72 24.47
N GLY A 202 11.06 2.93 23.96
CA GLY A 202 11.94 4.08 24.09
C GLY A 202 13.20 4.01 23.23
N VAL A 203 13.24 3.12 22.22
CA VAL A 203 14.34 3.05 21.26
C VAL A 203 14.20 4.23 20.30
N VAL A 204 14.86 5.34 20.64
CA VAL A 204 15.10 6.44 19.72
C VAL A 204 16.30 6.02 18.87
N GLY A 205 16.06 5.83 17.57
CA GLY A 205 17.07 5.36 16.63
C GLY A 205 18.29 6.25 16.54
#